data_AF-A0A6B3RVC1-F1
#
_entry.id   AF-A0A6B3RVC1-F1
#
_cell.length_a   1.000
_cell.length_b   1.000
_cell.length_c   1.000
_cell.angle_alpha   90.00
_cell.angle_beta   90.00
_cell.angle_gamma   90.00
#
_symmetry.space_group_name_H-M   'P 1'
#
loop_
_entity.id
_entity.type
_entity.pdbx_description
1 polymer ?
#
loop_
_entity_poly.entity_id
_entity_poly.type
_entity_poly.pdbx_seq_one_letter_code
_entity_poly.pdbx_strand_id
1 'polypeptide(L)'
;MTFPYLRATVVPLAIGCFAGAAIIAGLTAGLYGWQLFAVAAIIGLAAGVPFGIWSVRRMRRTPPLPRPESPTMDPSAAAREVDPARAEPYPPAPDQGRA
;
A
#
# COMPACT_ATOMS: atom_id res chain seq x y z
N MET A 1 11.58 -11.54 0.43
CA MET A 1 12.18 -10.19 0.30
C MET A 1 11.35 -9.20 1.09
N THR A 2 11.89 -8.67 2.19
CA THR A 2 11.19 -7.73 3.08
C THR A 2 11.06 -6.39 2.38
N PHE A 3 10.02 -6.15 1.58
CA PHE A 3 9.78 -4.87 0.89
C PHE A 3 9.85 -3.70 1.88
N PRO A 4 10.98 -2.96 1.95
CA PRO A 4 11.11 -1.80 2.85
C PRO A 4 10.32 -0.63 2.28
N TYR A 5 10.24 -0.57 0.95
CA TYR A 5 9.52 0.43 0.17
C TYR A 5 8.05 0.57 0.57
N LEU A 6 7.34 -0.54 0.81
CA LEU A 6 5.92 -0.46 1.18
C LEU A 6 5.70 0.29 2.51
N ARG A 7 6.61 0.11 3.47
CA ARG A 7 6.53 0.84 4.76
C ARG A 7 6.96 2.29 4.57
N ALA A 8 8.00 2.51 3.77
CA ALA A 8 8.53 3.84 3.48
C ALA A 8 7.55 4.72 2.70
N THR A 9 6.60 4.17 1.95
CA THR A 9 5.59 4.95 1.21
C THR A 9 4.25 5.05 1.94
N VAL A 10 3.71 3.94 2.44
CA VAL A 10 2.35 3.89 3.01
C VAL A 10 2.26 4.64 4.35
N VAL A 11 3.29 4.56 5.18
CA VAL A 11 3.28 5.22 6.49
C VAL A 11 3.29 6.76 6.38
N PRO A 12 4.23 7.40 5.65
CA PRO A 12 4.19 8.86 5.52
C PRO A 12 2.95 9.34 4.76
N LEU A 13 2.45 8.57 3.78
CA LEU A 13 1.18 8.89 3.11
C LEU A 13 0.02 8.93 4.10
N ALA A 14 -0.10 7.92 4.97
CA ALA A 14 -1.12 7.88 6.01
C ALA A 14 -1.00 9.08 6.96
N ILE A 15 0.21 9.36 7.46
CA ILE A 15 0.49 10.52 8.33
C ILE A 15 0.04 11.82 7.67
N GLY A 16 0.44 12.04 6.41
CA GLY A 16 0.06 13.23 5.64
C GLY A 16 -1.45 13.34 5.46
N CYS A 17 -2.14 12.22 5.22
CA CYS A 17 -3.59 12.20 5.05
C CYS A 17 -4.34 12.60 6.33
N PHE A 18 -3.93 12.06 7.50
CA PHE A 18 -4.54 12.43 8.78
C PHE A 18 -4.20 13.87 9.20
N ALA A 19 -2.94 14.29 9.03
CA ALA A 19 -2.53 15.66 9.31
C ALA A 19 -3.28 16.66 8.40
N GLY A 20 -3.35 16.37 7.10
CA GLY A 20 -4.08 17.19 6.14
C GLY A 20 -5.57 17.30 6.47
N ALA A 21 -6.22 16.18 6.80
CA ALA A 21 -7.62 16.17 7.23
C ALA A 21 -7.85 17.04 8.48
N ALA A 22 -6.96 16.95 9.48
CA ALA A 22 -7.04 17.77 10.69
C ALA A 22 -6.84 19.27 10.41
N ILE A 23 -5.90 19.62 9.52
CA ILE A 23 -5.71 21.02 9.09
C ILE A 23 -6.95 21.55 8.38
N ILE A 24 -7.50 20.80 7.41
CA ILE A 24 -8.70 21.19 6.68
C ILE A 24 -9.85 21.42 7.66
N ALA A 25 -10.10 20.46 8.56
CA ALA A 25 -11.15 20.57 9.57
C ALA A 25 -10.98 21.82 10.46
N GLY A 26 -9.78 22.08 10.95
CA GLY A 26 -9.52 23.24 11.80
C GLY A 26 -9.66 24.57 11.08
N LEU A 27 -9.14 24.67 9.85
CA LEU A 27 -9.29 25.87 9.03
C LEU A 27 -10.76 26.14 8.68
N THR A 28 -11.54 25.09 8.38
CA THR A 28 -13.00 25.23 8.16
C THR A 28 -13.76 25.65 9.41
N ALA A 29 -13.24 25.34 10.60
CA ALA A 29 -13.79 25.79 11.88
C ALA A 29 -13.35 27.21 12.28
N GLY A 30 -12.57 27.91 11.44
CA GLY A 30 -12.10 29.26 11.70
C GLY A 30 -10.87 29.34 12.62
N LEU A 31 -10.15 28.24 12.82
CA LEU A 31 -8.90 28.22 13.60
C LEU A 31 -7.72 28.58 12.69
N TYR A 32 -7.12 29.75 12.90
CA TYR A 32 -6.04 30.26 12.05
C TYR A 32 -4.67 30.36 12.75
N GLY A 33 -4.50 29.69 13.89
CA GLY A 33 -3.27 29.74 14.70
C GLY A 33 -2.24 28.67 14.31
N TRP A 34 -0.97 28.92 14.64
CA TRP A 34 0.12 27.94 14.47
C TRP A 34 -0.13 26.66 15.29
N GLN A 35 -0.87 26.78 16.40
CA GLN A 35 -1.26 25.65 17.26
C GLN A 35 -2.08 24.62 16.48
N LEU A 36 -2.88 25.03 15.49
CA LEU A 36 -3.64 24.10 14.66
C LEU A 36 -2.70 23.13 13.94
N PHE A 37 -1.62 23.65 13.35
CA PHE A 37 -0.64 22.83 12.64
C PHE A 37 0.12 21.90 13.59
N ALA A 38 0.44 22.36 14.80
CA ALA A 38 1.06 21.52 15.83
C ALA A 38 0.13 20.36 16.25
N VAL A 39 -1.14 20.66 16.53
CA VAL A 39 -2.15 19.65 16.90
C VAL A 39 -2.38 18.69 15.73
N ALA A 40 -2.49 19.19 14.50
CA ALA A 40 -2.65 18.36 13.31
C ALA A 40 -1.45 17.44 13.06
N ALA A 41 -0.22 17.91 13.31
CA ALA A 41 0.98 17.06 13.23
C ALA A 41 0.95 15.94 14.28
N ILE A 42 0.53 16.26 15.52
CA ILE A 42 0.36 15.25 16.58
C ILE A 42 -0.70 14.23 16.18
N ILE A 43 -1.86 14.66 15.67
CA ILE A 43 -2.92 13.77 15.19
C ILE A 43 -2.41 12.89 14.04
N GLY A 44 -1.72 13.50 13.07
CA GLY A 44 -1.11 12.81 11.94
C GLY A 44 -0.15 11.71 12.37
N LEU A 45 0.70 11.96 13.36
CA LEU A 45 1.63 10.96 13.89
C LEU A 45 0.91 9.90 14.74
N ALA A 46 0.07 10.33 15.67
CA ALA A 46 -0.60 9.45 16.62
C ALA A 46 -1.58 8.48 15.94
N ALA A 47 -2.32 8.94 14.92
CA ALA A 47 -3.26 8.12 14.16
C ALA A 47 -2.63 7.52 12.90
N GLY A 48 -1.84 8.29 12.16
CA GLY A 48 -1.29 7.88 10.86
C GLY A 48 -0.20 6.81 10.96
N VAL A 49 0.65 6.84 11.99
CA VAL A 49 1.66 5.78 12.19
C VAL A 49 1.02 4.41 12.44
N PRO A 50 0.13 4.21 13.45
CA PRO A 50 -0.48 2.90 13.67
C PRO A 50 -1.35 2.47 12.49
N PHE A 51 -2.08 3.40 11.86
CA PHE A 51 -2.90 3.08 10.68
C PHE A 51 -2.05 2.66 9.46
N GLY A 52 -0.94 3.35 9.20
CA GLY A 52 -0.02 3.00 8.13
C GLY A 52 0.64 1.64 8.35
N ILE A 53 1.07 1.35 9.59
CA ILE A 53 1.63 0.03 9.94
C ILE A 53 0.58 -1.06 9.80
N TRP A 54 -0.64 -0.83 10.27
CA TRP A 54 -1.75 -1.77 10.12
C TRP A 54 -2.08 -2.03 8.65
N SER A 55 -2.12 -0.99 7.82
CA SER A 55 -2.36 -1.10 6.38
C SER A 55 -1.30 -1.93 5.68
N VAL A 56 -0.01 -1.69 5.97
CA VAL A 56 1.08 -2.52 5.43
C VAL A 56 0.96 -3.98 5.88
N ARG A 57 0.64 -4.22 7.16
CA ARG A 57 0.41 -5.58 7.66
C ARG A 57 -0.76 -6.25 6.95
N ARG A 58 -1.84 -5.51 6.68
CA ARG A 58 -3.01 -6.00 5.97
C ARG A 58 -2.69 -6.33 4.52
N MET A 59 -2.01 -5.43 3.80
CA MET A 59 -1.56 -5.67 2.42
C MET A 59 -0.67 -6.91 2.31
N ARG A 60 0.18 -7.17 3.30
CA ARG A 60 1.02 -8.38 3.36
C ARG A 60 0.24 -9.67 3.65
N ARG A 61 -0.94 -9.57 4.27
CA ARG A 61 -1.82 -10.70 4.57
C ARG A 61 -2.80 -10.99 3.44
N THR A 62 -3.05 -10.01 2.57
CA THR A 62 -3.91 -10.22 1.40
C THR A 62 -3.25 -11.25 0.49
N PRO A 63 -3.92 -12.36 0.18
CA PRO A 63 -3.39 -13.33 -0.77
C PRO A 63 -3.18 -12.66 -2.14
N PRO A 64 -2.23 -13.14 -2.95
CA PRO A 64 -2.10 -12.70 -4.33
C PRO A 64 -3.46 -12.84 -5.04
N LEU A 65 -3.75 -11.91 -5.95
CA LEU A 65 -4.96 -12.01 -6.76
C LEU A 65 -4.98 -13.37 -7.48
N PRO A 66 -6.13 -14.07 -7.50
CA PRO A 66 -6.24 -15.32 -8.23
C PRO A 66 -5.90 -15.10 -9.70
N ARG A 67 -5.28 -16.11 -10.32
CA ARG A 67 -4.89 -16.06 -11.72
C ARG A 67 -6.13 -15.80 -12.59
N PRO A 68 -6.05 -14.93 -13.61
CA PRO A 68 -7.11 -14.83 -14.60
C PRO A 68 -7.29 -16.16 -15.34
N GLU A 69 -8.53 -16.60 -15.53
CA GLU A 69 -8.83 -17.90 -16.16
C GLU A 69 -8.51 -17.95 -17.66
N SER A 70 -8.40 -16.80 -18.33
CA SER A 70 -8.16 -16.71 -19.77
C SER A 70 -6.82 -16.03 -20.11
N PRO A 71 -6.11 -16.50 -21.16
CA PRO A 71 -4.90 -15.84 -21.68
C PRO A 71 -5.14 -14.39 -22.10
N THR A 72 -6.38 -14.04 -22.48
CA THR A 72 -6.77 -12.65 -22.80
C THR A 72 -6.71 -11.71 -21.60
N MET A 73 -6.74 -12.23 -20.37
CA MET A 73 -6.68 -11.46 -19.12
C MET A 73 -5.30 -11.56 -18.44
N ASP A 74 -4.38 -12.38 -18.96
CA ASP A 74 -3.03 -12.58 -18.46
C ASP A 74 -2.01 -12.21 -19.55
N PRO A 75 -1.51 -10.96 -19.60
CA PRO A 75 -0.56 -10.51 -20.63
C PRO A 75 0.74 -11.32 -20.62
N SER A 76 1.08 -11.94 -19.48
CA SER A 76 2.25 -12.82 -19.37
C SER A 76 1.97 -14.22 -19.95
N ALA A 77 0.73 -14.73 -19.85
CA ALA A 77 0.33 -15.95 -20.55
C ALA A 77 0.26 -15.74 -22.07
N ALA A 78 -0.31 -14.61 -22.50
CA ALA A 78 -0.32 -14.23 -23.92
C ALA A 78 1.12 -14.11 -24.48
N ALA A 79 2.06 -13.55 -23.70
CA ALA A 79 3.47 -13.48 -24.09
C ALA A 79 4.14 -14.87 -24.22
N ARG A 80 3.75 -15.86 -23.41
CA ARG A 80 4.25 -17.24 -23.49
C ARG A 80 3.67 -18.05 -24.65
N GLU A 81 2.42 -17.78 -25.03
CA GLU A 81 1.83 -18.41 -26.23
C GLU A 81 2.53 -17.96 -27.52
N VAL A 82 2.95 -16.70 -27.57
CA VAL A 82 3.68 -16.13 -28.72
C VAL A 82 5.14 -16.56 -28.75
N ASP A 83 5.81 -16.61 -27.59
CA ASP A 83 7.21 -17.05 -27.48
C ASP A 83 7.42 -17.99 -26.28
N PRO A 84 7.38 -19.32 -26.53
CA PRO A 84 7.55 -20.33 -25.49
C PRO A 84 8.93 -20.34 -24.83
N ALA A 85 9.95 -19.77 -25.48
CA ALA A 85 11.33 -19.76 -24.98
C ALA A 85 11.64 -18.56 -24.07
N ARG A 86 10.68 -17.63 -23.93
CA ARG A 86 10.86 -16.43 -23.12
C ARG A 86 10.93 -16.77 -21.63
N ALA A 87 12.12 -16.60 -21.05
CA ALA A 87 12.36 -16.83 -19.64
C ALA A 87 11.73 -15.71 -18.79
N GLU A 88 10.48 -15.90 -18.37
CA GLU A 88 9.88 -15.08 -17.31
C GLU A 88 9.99 -15.78 -15.96
N PRO A 89 10.39 -15.08 -14.87
CA PRO A 89 10.38 -15.64 -13.53
C PRO A 89 8.96 -16.11 -13.18
N TYR A 90 8.79 -17.42 -13.07
CA TYR A 90 7.51 -18.01 -12.65
C TYR A 90 7.27 -17.62 -11.18
N PRO A 91 6.15 -16.96 -10.83
CA PRO A 91 5.83 -16.76 -9.42
C PRO A 91 5.65 -18.14 -8.76
N PRO A 92 6.20 -18.35 -7.55
CA PRO A 92 6.20 -19.67 -6.91
C PRO A 92 4.78 -20.22 -6.79
N ALA A 93 4.62 -21.52 -7.05
CA ALA A 93 3.33 -22.18 -6.99
C ALA A 93 2.74 -22.09 -5.56
N PRO A 94 1.40 -22.05 -5.40
CA PRO A 94 0.74 -21.85 -4.11
C PRO A 94 1.13 -22.86 -3.01
N ASP A 95 1.66 -24.01 -3.40
CA ASP A 95 2.11 -25.12 -2.57
C ASP A 95 3.60 -25.08 -2.20
N GLN A 96 4.43 -24.32 -2.93
CA GLN A 96 5.89 -24.24 -2.71
C GLN A 96 6.31 -23.45 -1.45
N GLY A 97 5.37 -22.94 -0.67
CA GLY A 97 5.62 -22.22 0.59
C GLY A 97 5.35 -23.03 1.86
N ARG A 98 4.98 -24.31 1.75
CA ARG A 98 4.79 -25.22 2.91
C ARG A 98 5.86 -26.30 2.87
N ALA A 99 7.03 -25.99 3.41
CA ALA A 99 7.99 -26.96 3.90
C ALA A 99 8.18 -26.72 5.41
#